data_AF-A0A0D0BES6-F1
#
_entry.id   AF-A0A0D0BES6-F1
#
_cell.length_a   1.000
_cell.length_b   1.000
_cell.length_c   1.000
_cell.angle_alpha   90.00
_cell.angle_beta   90.00
_cell.angle_gamma   90.00
#
_symmetry.space_group_name_H-M   'P 1'
#
loop_
_entity.id
_entity.type
_entity.pdbx_description
1 polymer ?
#
loop_
_entity_poly.entity_id
_entity_poly.type
_entity_poly.pdbx_seq_one_letter_code
_entity_poly.pdbx_strand_id
1 'polypeptide(L)'
;FSEKVWAWWHTLQPPWQSITSNGRPAEVIAYGKSWETLNRPGRNRWLGLLTCLLWWKWDIGNLDQASRQELELEWLSAVKDMRKMFEGLLHHTQSIQCT
;
A
#
# COMPACT_ATOMS: atom_id res chain seq x y z
N PHE A 1 12.26 -4.66 -8.34
CA PHE A 1 11.38 -5.25 -7.32
C PHE A 1 10.21 -4.31 -7.01
N SER A 2 10.49 -3.03 -6.73
CA SER A 2 9.50 -1.96 -6.48
C SER A 2 8.34 -1.91 -7.48
N GLU A 3 8.62 -1.91 -8.79
CA GLU A 3 7.56 -1.88 -9.82
C GLU A 3 6.57 -3.05 -9.72
N LYS A 4 7.04 -4.24 -9.35
CA LYS A 4 6.15 -5.39 -9.15
C LYS A 4 5.30 -5.23 -7.90
N VAL A 5 5.85 -4.65 -6.83
CA VAL A 5 5.11 -4.34 -5.60
C VAL A 5 4.01 -3.32 -5.90
N TRP A 6 4.32 -2.26 -6.64
CA TRP A 6 3.34 -1.26 -7.02
C TRP A 6 2.25 -1.80 -7.94
N ALA A 7 2.63 -2.55 -8.98
CA ALA A 7 1.67 -3.21 -9.86
C ALA A 7 0.71 -4.12 -9.07
N TRP A 8 1.24 -4.92 -8.15
CA TRP A 8 0.41 -5.75 -7.28
C TRP A 8 -0.48 -4.91 -6.37
N TRP A 9 0.08 -3.90 -5.70
CA TRP A 9 -0.65 -3.00 -4.82
C TRP A 9 -1.81 -2.27 -5.52
N HIS A 10 -1.66 -1.90 -6.80
CA HIS A 10 -2.74 -1.33 -7.60
C HIS A 10 -3.92 -2.26 -7.78
N THR A 11 -3.67 -3.56 -8.01
CA THR A 11 -4.77 -4.54 -8.19
C THR A 11 -5.60 -4.72 -6.93
N LEU A 12 -5.06 -4.32 -5.78
CA LEU A 12 -5.73 -4.38 -4.49
C LEU A 12 -6.47 -3.08 -4.15
N GLN A 13 -6.22 -1.99 -4.88
CA GLN A 13 -6.83 -0.70 -4.55
C GLN A 13 -8.35 -0.74 -4.70
N PRO A 14 -9.09 -0.05 -3.83
CA PRO A 14 -10.52 0.18 -4.01
C PRO A 14 -10.83 0.95 -5.29
N PRO A 15 -12.01 0.76 -5.90
CA PRO A 15 -12.36 1.38 -7.19
C PRO A 15 -12.47 2.91 -7.13
N TRP A 16 -12.62 3.48 -5.93
CA TRP A 16 -12.64 4.92 -5.72
C TRP A 16 -11.25 5.54 -5.60
N GLN A 17 -10.21 4.73 -5.48
CA GLN A 17 -8.84 5.21 -5.37
C GLN A 17 -8.29 5.51 -6.76
N SER A 18 -8.03 6.79 -7.01
CA SER A 18 -7.43 7.25 -8.27
C SER A 18 -5.96 6.87 -8.36
N ILE A 19 -5.46 6.65 -9.58
CA ILE A 19 -4.05 6.41 -9.87
C ILE A 19 -3.54 7.60 -10.68
N THR A 20 -2.38 8.13 -10.30
CA THR A 20 -1.69 9.23 -11.01
C THR A 20 -1.02 8.73 -12.29
N SER A 21 -0.65 9.67 -13.18
CA SER A 21 -0.02 9.36 -14.48
C SER A 21 1.29 8.58 -14.39
N ASN A 22 1.98 8.62 -13.25
CA ASN A 22 3.20 7.86 -12.97
C ASN A 22 2.93 6.45 -12.39
N GLY A 23 1.68 5.98 -12.40
CA GLY A 23 1.34 4.66 -11.87
C GLY A 23 1.60 4.57 -10.37
N ARG A 24 1.16 5.57 -9.61
CA ARG A 24 1.13 5.54 -8.15
C ARG A 24 -0.28 5.91 -7.68
N PRO A 25 -0.74 5.48 -6.50
CA PRO A 25 -2.01 5.95 -5.98
C PRO A 25 -1.97 7.46 -5.77
N ALA A 26 -3.07 8.13 -6.13
CA ALA A 26 -3.24 9.55 -5.85
C ALA A 26 -3.38 9.78 -4.34
N GLU A 27 -3.12 11.01 -3.89
CA GLU A 27 -3.36 11.38 -2.50
C GLU A 27 -4.82 11.13 -2.11
N VAL A 28 -5.02 10.44 -0.98
CA VAL A 28 -6.36 10.13 -0.47
C VAL A 28 -6.95 11.36 0.23
N ILE A 29 -7.75 12.13 -0.52
CA ILE A 29 -8.48 13.30 0.00
C ILE A 29 -9.70 12.86 0.83
N ALA A 30 -10.42 11.84 0.36
CA ALA A 30 -11.59 11.28 1.06
C ALA A 30 -11.71 9.78 0.75
N TYR A 31 -12.16 9.00 1.75
CA TYR A 31 -12.42 7.59 1.57
C TYR A 31 -13.76 7.33 0.87
N GLY A 32 -13.77 6.39 -0.07
CA GLY A 32 -15.01 5.91 -0.67
C GLY A 32 -15.70 4.82 0.17
N LYS A 33 -16.83 4.33 -0.34
CA LYS A 33 -17.69 3.38 0.36
C LYS A 33 -17.30 1.91 0.16
N SER A 34 -16.78 1.56 -1.01
CA SER A 34 -16.46 0.17 -1.36
C SER A 34 -15.03 -0.17 -0.95
N TRP A 35 -14.86 -1.12 -0.04
CA TRP A 35 -13.53 -1.60 0.41
C TRP A 35 -13.28 -3.07 0.03
N GLU A 36 -14.14 -3.67 -0.78
CA GLU A 36 -14.19 -5.11 -1.05
C GLU A 36 -12.89 -5.70 -1.61
N THR A 37 -12.07 -4.90 -2.29
CA THR A 37 -10.78 -5.36 -2.83
C THR A 37 -9.72 -5.52 -1.74
N LEU A 38 -9.69 -4.61 -0.76
CA LEU A 38 -8.81 -4.67 0.41
C LEU A 38 -9.39 -5.48 1.57
N ASN A 39 -10.72 -5.60 1.65
CA ASN A 39 -11.45 -6.29 2.71
C ASN A 39 -11.81 -7.74 2.32
N ARG A 40 -10.87 -8.48 1.73
CA ARG A 40 -11.10 -9.88 1.36
C ARG A 40 -10.65 -10.84 2.48
N PRO A 41 -11.49 -11.82 2.86
CA PRO A 41 -11.07 -12.89 3.77
C PRO A 41 -10.01 -13.78 3.11
N GLY A 42 -8.95 -14.15 3.83
CA GLY A 42 -7.87 -15.01 3.31
C GLY A 42 -6.70 -15.16 4.29
N ARG A 43 -5.80 -16.12 4.05
CA ARG A 43 -4.67 -16.43 4.96
C ARG A 43 -3.55 -15.38 4.95
N ASN A 44 -3.31 -14.71 3.83
CA ASN A 44 -2.09 -13.90 3.66
C ASN A 44 -2.32 -12.37 3.57
N ARG A 45 -3.58 -11.89 3.68
CA ARG A 45 -4.07 -10.49 3.67
C ARG A 45 -2.99 -9.39 3.55
N TRP A 46 -2.89 -8.54 4.57
CA TRP A 46 -1.88 -7.50 4.69
C TRP A 46 -0.50 -8.06 5.05
N LEU A 47 -0.43 -9.30 5.53
CA LEU A 47 0.83 -9.93 5.90
C LEU A 47 1.78 -10.08 4.71
N GLY A 48 1.26 -10.41 3.52
CA GLY A 48 2.05 -10.45 2.29
C GLY A 48 2.63 -9.08 1.92
N LEU A 49 1.83 -8.02 2.03
CA LEU A 49 2.26 -6.65 1.76
C LEU A 49 3.36 -6.21 2.75
N LEU A 50 3.17 -6.48 4.04
CA LEU A 50 4.18 -6.19 5.07
C LEU A 50 5.47 -6.97 4.83
N THR A 51 5.38 -8.24 4.43
CA THR A 51 6.55 -9.06 4.08
C THR A 51 7.30 -8.47 2.89
N CYS A 52 6.59 -8.03 1.84
CA CYS A 52 7.21 -7.37 0.70
C CYS A 52 7.89 -6.05 1.09
N LEU A 53 7.27 -5.23 1.94
CA LEU A 53 7.88 -3.99 2.44
C LEU A 53 9.15 -4.25 3.26
N LEU A 54 9.15 -5.29 4.10
CA LEU A 54 10.30 -5.68 4.90
C LEU A 54 11.46 -6.15 4.02
N TRP A 55 11.19 -7.04 3.07
CA TRP A 55 12.20 -7.50 2.12
C TRP A 55 12.74 -6.38 1.24
N TRP A 56 11.87 -5.46 0.80
CA TRP A 56 12.32 -4.29 0.06
C TRP A 56 13.28 -3.43 0.89
N LYS A 57 12.95 -3.13 2.14
CA LYS A 57 13.83 -2.33 3.00
C LYS A 57 15.17 -3.03 3.26
N TRP A 58 15.13 -4.34 3.46
CA TRP A 58 16.33 -5.16 3.62
C TRP A 58 17.23 -5.06 2.39
N ASP A 59 16.67 -5.22 1.19
CA ASP A 59 17.39 -5.14 -0.08
C ASP A 59 18.07 -3.77 -0.26
N ILE A 60 17.34 -2.68 0.00
CA ILE A 60 17.87 -1.31 -0.02
C ILE A 60 19.06 -1.15 0.96
N GLY A 61 19.00 -1.79 2.13
CA GLY A 61 20.05 -1.77 3.14
C GLY A 61 21.37 -2.41 2.68
N ASN A 62 21.35 -3.24 1.64
CA ASN A 62 22.53 -3.89 1.07
C ASN A 62 23.14 -3.12 -0.11
N LEU A 63 22.53 -2.02 -0.55
CA LEU A 63 23.03 -1.18 -1.65
C LEU A 63 24.05 -0.15 -1.19
N ASP A 64 24.82 0.37 -2.14
CA ASP A 64 25.70 1.52 -1.93
C ASP A 64 24.94 2.82 -1.60
N GLN A 65 25.65 3.80 -1.04
CA GLN A 65 25.03 5.04 -0.53
C GLN A 65 24.38 5.89 -1.63
N ALA A 66 24.90 5.86 -2.86
CA ALA A 66 24.42 6.69 -3.96
C ALA A 66 23.07 6.18 -4.49
N SER A 67 22.91 4.86 -4.59
CA SER A 67 21.68 4.21 -5.08
C SER A 67 20.59 4.13 -4.01
N ARG A 68 20.96 4.27 -2.73
CA ARG A 68 20.06 4.08 -1.58
C ARG A 68 18.99 5.16 -1.45
N GLN A 69 19.34 6.44 -1.59
CA GLN A 69 18.44 7.54 -1.22
C GLN A 69 17.13 7.54 -2.01
N GLU A 70 17.19 7.40 -3.33
CA GLU A 70 16.00 7.40 -4.18
C GLU A 70 15.08 6.21 -3.87
N LEU A 71 15.66 5.02 -3.70
CA LEU A 71 14.91 3.82 -3.36
C LEU A 71 14.32 3.86 -1.95
N GLU A 72 14.97 4.52 -1.00
CA GLU A 72 14.42 4.75 0.34
C GLU A 72 13.20 5.69 0.31
N LEU A 73 13.26 6.74 -0.51
CA LEU A 73 12.12 7.65 -0.70
C LEU A 73 10.94 6.90 -1.35
N GLU A 74 11.22 6.07 -2.35
CA GLU A 74 10.20 5.26 -3.02
C GLU A 74 9.56 4.26 -2.04
N TRP A 75 10.38 3.54 -1.28
CA TRP A 75 9.91 2.62 -0.25
C TRP A 75 9.07 3.34 0.82
N LEU A 76 9.51 4.51 1.27
CA LEU A 76 8.78 5.30 2.27
C LEU A 76 7.41 5.77 1.73
N SER A 77 7.34 6.10 0.43
CA SER A 77 6.08 6.41 -0.24
C SER A 77 5.11 5.22 -0.19
N ALA A 78 5.59 4.01 -0.51
CA ALA A 78 4.79 2.80 -0.43
C ALA A 78 4.29 2.51 1.00
N VAL A 79 5.15 2.69 2.02
CA VAL A 79 4.77 2.53 3.43
C VAL A 79 3.68 3.51 3.84
N LYS A 80 3.80 4.78 3.45
CA LYS A 80 2.81 5.83 3.76
C LYS A 80 1.46 5.51 3.13
N ASP A 81 1.47 5.13 1.86
CA ASP A 81 0.26 4.81 1.13
C ASP A 81 -0.46 3.57 1.70
N MET A 82 0.28 2.47 1.89
CA MET A 82 -0.26 1.25 2.49
C MET A 82 -0.80 1.49 3.90
N ARG A 83 -0.13 2.31 4.72
CA ARG A 83 -0.62 2.71 6.04
C ARG A 83 -1.95 3.46 5.94
N LYS A 84 -2.04 4.46 5.07
CA LYS A 84 -3.25 5.28 4.87
C LYS A 84 -4.45 4.39 4.49
N MET A 85 -4.24 3.46 3.58
CA MET A 85 -5.28 2.52 3.15
C MET A 85 -5.67 1.53 4.26
N PHE A 86 -4.72 1.10 5.09
CA PHE A 86 -5.01 0.26 6.25
C PHE A 86 -5.84 1.00 7.31
N GLU A 87 -5.48 2.24 7.62
CA GLU A 87 -6.24 3.11 8.54
C GLU A 87 -7.68 3.32 8.04
N GLY A 88 -7.86 3.63 6.76
CA GLY A 88 -9.19 3.77 6.17
C GLY A 88 -10.03 2.48 6.23
N LEU A 89 -9.40 1.33 5.97
CA LEU A 89 -10.06 0.03 6.10
C LEU A 89 -10.48 -0.27 7.56
N LEU A 90 -9.64 0.05 8.53
CA LEU A 90 -9.96 -0.13 9.95
C LEU A 90 -11.17 0.74 10.35
N HIS A 91 -11.17 2.02 9.95
CA HIS A 91 -12.30 2.92 10.22
C HIS A 91 -13.59 2.40 9.58
N HIS A 92 -13.53 1.91 8.34
CA HIS A 92 -14.67 1.32 7.66
C HIS A 92 -15.18 0.06 8.39
N THR A 93 -14.29 -0.84 8.80
CA THR A 93 -14.65 -2.08 9.48
C THR A 93 -15.32 -1.82 10.84
N GLN A 94 -14.78 -0.87 11.61
CA GLN A 94 -15.37 -0.46 12.89
C GLN A 94 -16.77 0.16 12.72
N SER A 95 -16.98 0.93 11.64
CA SER A 95 -18.29 1.54 11.36
C SER A 95 -19.39 0.51 11.05
N ILE A 96 -19.03 -0.63 10.45
CA ILE A 96 -19.98 -1.72 10.13
C ILE A 96 -20.36 -2.53 11.37
N GLN A 97 -19.45 -2.67 12.35
CA GLN A 97 -19.73 -3.46 13.56
C GLN A 97 -20.67 -2.77 14.55
N CYS A 98 -20.95 -1.47 14.38
CA CYS A 98 -21.83 -0.68 15.25
C CYS A 98 -23.24 -0.46 14.68
N THR A 99 -23.57 -1.08 13.54
CA THR A 99 -24.90 -1.06 12.89
C THR A 99 -25.50 -2.45 12.87
#